data_AF-A0A257SP69-F1
#
_entry.id   AF-A0A257SP69-F1
#
_cell.length_a   1.000
_cell.length_b   1.000
_cell.length_c   1.000
_cell.angle_alpha   90.00
_cell.angle_beta   90.00
_cell.angle_gamma   90.00
#
_symmetry.space_group_name_H-M   'P 1'
#
loop_
_entity.id
_entity.type
_entity.pdbx_description
1 polymer ?
#
loop_
_entity_poly.entity_id
_entity_poly.type
_entity_poly.pdbx_seq_one_letter_code
_entity_poly.pdbx_strand_id
1 'polypeptide(L)' 'MVVKGGVGAKVFIGFLKRLMHGQRRPVYLIVDGHPSHRAKAVKTYVESLDGRLKLFFLPPYSPEINPDELGWNDV' A
#
# COMPACT_ATOMS: atom_id res chain seq x y z
N MET A 1 -11.17 3.73 5.88
CA MET A 1 -10.94 3.00 7.15
C MET A 1 -10.19 3.97 8.05
N VAL A 2 -10.73 4.28 9.23
CA VAL A 2 -10.02 5.12 10.21
C VAL A 2 -9.49 4.18 11.29
N VAL A 3 -8.24 4.36 11.67
CA VAL A 3 -7.56 3.50 12.64
C VAL A 3 -7.04 4.39 13.76
N LYS A 4 -7.27 3.99 15.01
CA LYS A 4 -6.69 4.66 16.16
C LYS A 4 -5.27 4.11 16.36
N GLY A 5 -4.26 4.99 16.30
CA GLY A 5 -2.84 4.62 16.40
C GLY A 5 -2.17 4.35 15.04
N GLY A 6 -1.01 3.69 15.06
CA GLY A 6 -0.18 3.49 13.86
C GLY A 6 -0.66 2.39 12.92
N VAL A 7 -0.35 2.53 11.63
CA VAL A 7 -0.65 1.52 10.60
C VAL A 7 0.47 0.49 10.50
N GLY A 8 0.36 -0.56 11.33
CA GLY A 8 1.23 -1.73 11.24
C GLY A 8 0.86 -2.69 10.10
N ALA A 9 1.70 -3.70 9.87
CA ALA A 9 1.54 -4.68 8.78
C ALA A 9 0.15 -5.37 8.77
N LYS A 10 -0.39 -5.74 9.94
CA LYS A 10 -1.72 -6.38 10.04
C LYS A 10 -2.85 -5.45 9.56
N VAL A 11 -2.79 -4.18 9.95
CA VAL A 11 -3.76 -3.16 9.56
C VAL A 11 -3.67 -2.91 8.06
N PHE A 12 -2.45 -2.83 7.52
CA PHE A 12 -2.20 -2.68 6.10
C PHE A 12 -2.75 -3.86 5.28
N ILE A 13 -2.54 -5.11 5.71
CA ILE A 13 -3.16 -6.29 5.06
C ILE A 13 -4.69 -6.19 5.09
N GLY A 14 -5.28 -5.73 6.21
CA GLY A 14 -6.72 -5.50 6.31
C GLY A 14 -7.23 -4.48 5.28
N PHE A 15 -6.47 -3.42 5.04
CA PHE A 15 -6.72 -2.47 3.97
C PHE A 15 -6.63 -3.13 2.59
N LEU A 16 -5.56 -3.87 2.29
CA LEU A 16 -5.38 -4.53 0.99
C LEU A 16 -6.50 -5.54 0.68
N LYS A 17 -6.96 -6.30 1.68
CA LYS A 17 -8.12 -7.20 1.53
C LYS A 17 -9.38 -6.46 1.11
N ARG A 18 -9.63 -5.28 1.68
CA ARG A 18 -10.76 -4.43 1.31
C ARG A 18 -10.57 -3.81 -0.06
N LEU A 19 -9.34 -3.37 -0.38
CA LEU A 19 -8.99 -2.82 -1.69
C LEU A 19 -9.27 -3.82 -2.81
N MET A 20 -8.91 -5.09 -2.60
CA MET A 20 -9.10 -6.15 -3.59
C MET A 20 -10.54 -6.68 -3.66
N HIS A 21 -11.39 -6.35 -2.69
CA HIS A 21 -12.77 -6.82 -2.67
C HIS A 21 -13.54 -6.30 -3.89
N GLY A 22 -14.10 -7.21 -4.70
CA GLY A 22 -14.84 -6.87 -5.91
C GLY A 22 -13.98 -6.45 -7.11
N GLN A 23 -12.65 -6.38 -6.97
CA GLN A 23 -11.77 -6.00 -8.08
C GLN A 23 -11.67 -7.13 -9.11
N ARG A 24 -12.10 -6.85 -10.34
CA ARG A 24 -12.08 -7.80 -11.46
C ARG A 24 -10.76 -7.78 -12.23
N ARG A 25 -10.01 -6.68 -12.17
CA ARG A 25 -8.74 -6.48 -12.85
C ARG A 25 -7.59 -6.49 -11.84
N PRO A 26 -6.35 -6.80 -12.28
CA PRO A 26 -5.19 -6.66 -11.43
C PRO A 26 -5.01 -5.22 -10.94
N VAL A 27 -4.60 -5.07 -9.69
CA VAL A 27 -4.32 -3.79 -9.05
C VAL A 27 -2.80 -3.62 -8.92
N TYR A 28 -2.31 -2.49 -9.39
CA TYR A 28 -0.93 -2.06 -9.24
C TYR A 28 -0.94 -0.91 -8.24
N LEU A 29 -0.47 -1.17 -7.02
CA LEU A 29 -0.50 -0.21 -5.92
C LEU A 29 0.91 0.33 -5.68
N ILE A 30 1.06 1.64 -5.81
CA ILE A 30 2.30 2.36 -5.49
C ILE A 30 2.24 2.77 -4.03
N VAL A 31 3.30 2.51 -3.28
CA VAL A 31 3.42 2.81 -1.86
C VAL A 31 4.78 3.42 -1.54
N ASP A 32 4.84 4.17 -0.44
CA ASP A 32 6.10 4.68 0.10
C ASP A 32 6.98 3.55 0.69
N GLY A 33 8.15 3.93 1.19
CA GLY A 33 9.12 3.02 1.81
C GLY A 33 8.79 2.55 3.23
N HIS A 34 7.58 2.79 3.76
CA HIS A 34 7.27 2.51 5.16
C HIS A 34 7.48 1.02 5.53
N PRO A 35 8.10 0.69 6.69
CA PRO A 35 8.43 -0.70 7.04
C PRO A 35 7.22 -1.65 7.08
N SER A 36 6.03 -1.13 7.38
CA SER A 36 4.81 -1.94 7.38
C SER A 36 4.50 -2.53 5.99
N HIS A 37 4.79 -1.81 4.91
CA HIS A 37 4.56 -2.25 3.53
C HIS A 37 5.53 -3.36 3.11
N ARG A 38 6.74 -3.37 3.69
CA ARG A 38 7.81 -4.35 3.41
C ARG A 38 7.78 -5.57 4.34
N ALA A 39 6.87 -5.62 5.29
CA ALA A 39 6.78 -6.71 6.25
C ALA A 39 6.56 -8.06 5.54
N LYS A 40 7.24 -9.12 6.01
CA LYS A 40 7.14 -10.47 5.44
C LYS A 40 5.68 -10.94 5.28
N ALA A 41 4.83 -10.66 6.28
CA ALA A 41 3.41 -11.02 6.23
C ALA A 41 2.65 -10.32 5.08
N VAL A 42 3.02 -9.07 4.75
CA VAL A 42 2.43 -8.34 3.62
C VAL A 42 2.87 -8.98 2.32
N LYS A 43 4.17 -9.27 2.17
CA LYS A 43 4.70 -9.96 0.99
C LYS A 43 4.00 -11.31 0.76
N THR A 44 3.88 -12.15 1.79
CA THR A 44 3.18 -13.43 1.71
C THR A 44 1.72 -13.27 1.30
N TYR A 45 1.02 -12.25 1.81
CA TYR A 45 -0.36 -11.97 1.40
C TYR A 45 -0.46 -11.50 -0.05
N VAL A 46 0.45 -10.66 -0.53
CA VAL A 46 0.45 -10.19 -1.92
C VAL A 46 0.75 -11.33 -2.88
N GLU A 47 1.71 -12.20 -2.53
CA GLU A 47 2.06 -13.40 -3.31
C GLU A 47 0.87 -14.37 -3.42
N SER A 48 0.05 -14.52 -2.37
CA SER A 48 -1.11 -15.40 -2.40
C SER A 48 -2.24 -14.90 -3.32
N LEU A 49 -2.16 -13.67 -3.83
CA LEU A 49 -3.11 -13.12 -4.80
C LEU A 49 -2.72 -13.42 -6.26
N ASP A 50 -1.66 -14.20 -6.49
CA ASP A 50 -1.25 -14.70 -7.81
C ASP A 50 -1.18 -13.60 -8.88
N GLY A 51 -0.49 -12.50 -8.55
CA GLY A 51 -0.29 -11.37 -9.45
C GLY A 51 -1.51 -10.45 -9.63
N ARG A 52 -2.66 -10.74 -9.01
CA ARG A 52 -3.82 -9.83 -9.00
C ARG A 52 -3.59 -8.55 -8.21
N LEU A 53 -2.61 -8.55 -7.31
CA LEU A 53 -2.11 -7.35 -6.65
C LEU A 53 -0.59 -7.31 -6.81
N LYS A 54 -0.06 -6.15 -7.20
CA LYS A 54 1.38 -5.88 -7.24
C LYS A 54 1.68 -4.58 -6.50
N LEU A 55 2.66 -4.63 -5.61
CA LEU A 55 3.14 -3.45 -4.88
C LEU A 55 4.38 -2.89 -5.58
N PHE A 56 4.40 -1.57 -5.78
CA PHE A 56 5.56 -0.81 -6.26
C PHE A 56 5.98 0.15 -5.16
N PHE A 57 7.27 0.22 -4.90
CA PHE A 57 7.80 1.08 -3.85
C PHE A 57 8.45 2.30 -4.47
N LEU A 58 8.08 3.47 -3.97
CA LEU A 58 8.77 4.70 -4.33
C LEU A 58 10.23 4.65 -3.83
N PRO A 59 11.18 5.26 -4.58
CA PRO A 59 12.51 5.55 -4.10
C PRO A 59 12.47 6.25 -2.73
N PRO A 60 13.43 5.95 -1.83
CA PRO A 60 13.50 6.62 -0.54
C PRO A 60 13.85 8.10 -0.74
N TYR A 61 13.23 8.98 0.05
CA TYR A 61 13.48 10.42 0.08
C TYR A 61 13.30 11.13 -1.27
N SER A 62 12.30 10.72 -2.05
CA SER A 62 11.90 11.42 -3.28
C SER A 62 10.49 11.99 -3.15
N PRO A 63 10.31 13.04 -2.32
CA PRO A 63 9.03 13.73 -2.17
C PRO A 63 8.47 14.26 -3.50
N GLU A 64 9.36 14.75 -4.37
CA GLU A 64 9.02 15.36 -5.67
C GLU A 64 8.36 14.40 -6.67
N ILE A 65 8.46 13.08 -6.46
CA ILE A 65 7.83 12.06 -7.32
C ILE A 65 6.64 11.36 -6.64
N ASN A 66 6.32 11.72 -5.40
CA ASN A 66 5.16 11.19 -4.72
C ASN A 66 3.94 12.08 -5.02
N PRO A 67 3.02 11.68 -5.92
CA PRO A 67 1.84 12.50 -6.24
C PRO A 67 0.93 12.72 -5.02
N ASP A 68 1.03 11.90 -3.97
CA ASP A 68 0.31 12.11 -2.71
C ASP A 68 0.75 13.42 -2.02
N GLU A 69 2.03 13.81 -2.12
CA GLU A 69 2.54 15.04 -1.51
C GLU A 69 2.00 16.31 -2.17
N LEU A 70 1.65 16.25 -3.46
CA LEU A 70 0.98 17.35 -4.14
C LEU A 70 -0.45 17.55 -3.62
N GLY A 71 -1.11 16.48 -3.15
CA GLY A 71 -2.46 16.55 -2.56
C GLY A 71 -2.50 17.24 -1.19
N TRP A 72 -1.38 17.28 -0.46
CA TRP A 72 -1.28 17.97 0.83
C TRP A 72 -0.87 19.44 0.71
N ASN A 73 -0.49 19.91 -0.48
CA ASN A 73 -0.11 21.31 -0.72
C ASN A 73 -1.30 22.22 -1.09
N ASP A 74 -2.47 21.64 -1.40
CA ASP A 74 -3.69 22.36 -1.82
C ASP A 74 -4.75 22.49 -0.69
N VAL A 75 -4.33 22.50 0.58
CA VAL A 75 -5.22 22.76 1.74
C VAL A 75 -4.81 23.98 2.56
#